data_AF-A0A9J6C4W1-F1
#
_entry.id   AF-A0A9J6C4W1-F1
#
_cell.length_a   1.000
_cell.length_b   1.000
_cell.length_c   1.000
_cell.angle_alpha   90.00
_cell.angle_beta   90.00
_cell.angle_gamma   90.00
#
_symmetry.space_group_name_H-M   'P 1'
#
loop_
_entity.id
_entity.type
_entity.pdbx_description
1 polymer ?
#
loop_
_entity_poly.entity_id
_entity_poly.type
_entity_poly.pdbx_seq_one_letter_code
_entity_poly.pdbx_strand_id
1 'polypeptide(L)' 'MENLNKLVRKSHGLRCLGGAVLKYCYVALGAAECAYDFGAHAWDYAASEFIVREAGGVTKIHQEVFLIL' A
#
# COMPACT_ATOMS: atom_id res chain seq x y z
N MET A 1 10.64 12.35 -9.06
CA MET A 1 11.22 11.07 -8.61
C MET A 1 11.84 11.11 -7.21
N GLU A 2 11.96 12.27 -6.57
CA GLU A 2 12.53 12.43 -5.21
C GLU A 2 11.94 11.46 -4.17
N ASN A 3 10.61 11.32 -4.11
CA ASN A 3 9.92 10.45 -3.14
C ASN A 3 10.26 8.97 -3.34
N LEU A 4 10.31 8.51 -4.59
CA LEU A 4 10.68 7.13 -4.90
C LEU A 4 12.12 6.84 -4.48
N ASN A 5 13.06 7.75 -4.78
CA ASN A 5 14.45 7.60 -4.36
C ASN A 5 14.60 7.50 -2.82
N LYS A 6 13.78 8.25 -2.07
CA LYS A 6 13.74 8.15 -0.61
C LYS A 6 13.26 6.78 -0.12
N LEU A 7 12.28 6.18 -0.80
CA LEU A 7 11.76 4.85 -0.47
C LEU A 7 12.78 3.76 -0.84
N VAL A 8 13.38 3.82 -2.03
CA VAL A 8 14.40 2.84 -2.49
C VAL A 8 15.52 2.67 -1.46
N ARG A 9 15.98 3.77 -0.87
CA ARG A 9 17.07 3.74 0.14
C ARG A 9 16.64 3.21 1.50
N LYS A 10 15.34 3.14 1.80
CA LYS A 10 14.78 2.73 3.09
C LYS A 10 14.12 1.34 3.05
N SER A 11 13.85 0.81 1.87
CA SER A 11 13.24 -0.51 1.66
C SER A 11 14.29 -1.55 1.25
N HIS A 12 14.07 -2.81 1.61
CA HIS A 12 14.87 -3.92 1.05
C HIS A 12 14.67 -4.07 -0.47
N GLY A 13 13.47 -3.77 -0.95
CA GLY A 13 13.16 -3.74 -2.37
C GLY A 13 11.78 -3.15 -2.64
N LEU A 14 11.62 -2.60 -3.84
CA LEU A 14 10.35 -2.08 -4.32
C LEU A 14 9.80 -2.99 -5.42
N ARG A 15 8.49 -3.06 -5.52
CA ARG A 15 7.76 -3.80 -6.55
C ARG A 15 6.67 -2.90 -7.12
N CYS A 16 6.58 -2.85 -8.44
CA CYS A 16 5.51 -2.16 -9.14
C CYS A 16 4.50 -3.21 -9.60
N LEU A 17 3.30 -3.19 -9.03
CA LEU A 17 2.19 -4.05 -9.47
C LEU A 17 1.19 -3.18 -10.25
N GLY A 18 0.63 -3.75 -11.32
CA GLY A 18 -0.21 -3.02 -12.27
C GLY A 18 -1.62 -2.66 -11.78
N GLY A 19 -2.02 -3.10 -10.59
CA GLY A 19 -3.34 -2.80 -10.01
C GLY A 19 -3.24 -2.18 -8.62
N ALA A 20 -4.06 -1.15 -8.36
CA ALA A 20 -4.10 -0.44 -7.08
C ALA A 20 -4.40 -1.39 -5.92
N VAL A 21 -5.57 -2.02 -5.96
CA VAL A 21 -6.05 -2.97 -4.93
C VAL A 21 -5.09 -4.15 -4.73
N LEU A 22 -4.47 -4.65 -5.80
CA LEU A 22 -3.58 -5.81 -5.75
C LEU A 22 -2.40 -5.57 -4.79
N LYS A 23 -1.82 -4.37 -4.77
CA LYS A 23 -0.72 -4.02 -3.86
C LYS A 23 -1.13 -4.13 -2.40
N TYR A 24 -2.35 -3.72 -2.08
CA TYR A 24 -2.87 -3.77 -0.71
C TYR A 24 -3.23 -5.20 -0.29
N CYS A 25 -3.64 -6.07 -1.21
CA CYS A 25 -3.77 -7.51 -0.93
C CYS A 25 -2.43 -8.14 -0.55
N TYR A 26 -1.32 -7.72 -1.16
CA TYR A 26 0.03 -8.19 -0.77
C TYR A 26 0.42 -7.70 0.62
N VAL A 27 0.02 -6.48 0.99
CA VAL A 27 0.20 -5.98 2.38
C VAL A 27 -0.64 -6.80 3.34
N ALA A 28 -1.93 -7.02 3.05
CA ALA A 28 -2.83 -7.82 3.86
C ALA A 28 -2.34 -9.27 4.05
N LEU A 29 -1.67 -9.84 3.03
CA LEU A 29 -1.05 -11.18 3.09
C LEU A 29 0.25 -11.21 3.91
N GLY A 30 0.83 -10.05 4.25
CA GLY A 30 2.16 -9.94 4.87
C GLY A 30 3.31 -10.16 3.88
N ALA A 31 3.04 -10.18 2.57
CA ALA A 31 4.05 -10.32 1.52
C ALA A 31 4.76 -8.99 1.21
N ALA A 32 4.21 -7.87 1.65
CA ALA A 32 4.82 -6.55 1.62
C ALA A 32 4.52 -5.79 2.91
N GLU A 33 5.48 -5.01 3.42
CA GLU A 33 5.25 -4.19 4.62
C GLU A 33 4.41 -2.95 4.33
N CYS A 34 4.53 -2.37 3.12
CA CYS A 34 3.72 -1.22 2.74
C CYS A 34 3.41 -1.13 1.25
N ALA A 35 2.31 -0.44 0.95
CA ALA A 35 1.87 -0.09 -0.40
C ALA A 35 1.46 1.39 -0.47
N TYR A 36 1.79 2.03 -1.58
CA TYR A 36 1.39 3.40 -1.91
C TYR A 36 0.86 3.47 -3.36
N ASP A 37 -0.04 4.41 -3.63
CA ASP A 37 -0.60 4.59 -4.97
C ASP A 37 -1.19 5.99 -5.19
N PHE A 38 -0.75 6.62 -6.28
CA PHE A 38 -1.22 7.93 -6.70
C PHE A 38 -2.27 7.79 -7.80
N GLY A 39 -3.45 8.38 -7.57
CA GLY A 39 -4.49 8.51 -8.61
C GLY A 39 -5.38 7.29 -8.80
N ALA A 40 -5.49 6.41 -7.80
CA ALA A 40 -6.50 5.37 -7.79
C ALA A 40 -7.90 5.97 -7.59
N HIS A 41 -8.95 5.25 -8.01
CA HIS A 41 -10.31 5.72 -7.82
C HIS A 41 -10.76 5.54 -6.37
N ALA A 42 -11.77 6.31 -5.94
CA ALA A 42 -12.29 6.25 -4.58
C ALA A 42 -12.72 4.83 -4.16
N TRP A 43 -13.24 4.03 -5.10
CA TRP A 43 -13.61 2.63 -4.84
C TRP A 43 -12.40 1.72 -4.61
N ASP A 44 -11.26 1.99 -5.25
CA ASP A 44 -10.03 1.21 -5.04
C ASP A 44 -9.52 1.44 -3.62
N TYR A 45 -9.56 2.68 -3.13
CA TYR A 45 -9.20 3.00 -1.75
C TYR A 45 -10.16 2.38 -0.74
N ALA A 46 -11.48 2.45 -0.98
CA ALA A 46 -12.48 1.84 -0.09
C ALA A 46 -12.32 0.32 0.02
N ALA A 47 -12.11 -0.38 -1.12
CA ALA A 47 -11.88 -1.82 -1.13
C ALA A 47 -10.58 -2.20 -0.41
N SER A 48 -9.51 -1.42 -0.65
CA SER A 48 -8.20 -1.65 -0.04
C SER A 48 -8.23 -1.41 1.47
N GLU A 49 -8.95 -0.38 1.92
CA GLU A 49 -9.14 -0.13 3.34
C GLU A 49 -9.86 -1.28 4.02
N PHE A 50 -10.94 -1.76 3.44
CA PHE A 50 -11.69 -2.90 3.97
C PHE A 50 -10.78 -4.13 4.13
N ILE A 51 -10.06 -4.51 3.07
CA ILE A 51 -9.18 -5.69 3.07
C ILE A 51 -8.06 -5.57 4.12
N VAL A 52 -7.36 -4.44 4.15
CA VAL A 52 -6.22 -4.26 5.07
C VAL A 52 -6.67 -4.23 6.53
N ARG A 53 -7.82 -3.63 6.82
CA ARG A 53 -8.37 -3.59 8.18
C ARG A 53 -8.80 -4.96 8.69
N GLU A 54 -9.40 -5.78 7.84
CA GLU A 54 -9.76 -7.17 8.19
C GLU A 54 -8.52 -8.02 8.50
N ALA A 55 -7.38 -7.73 7.85
CA ALA A 55 -6.09 -8.35 8.15
C ALA A 55 -5.40 -7.78 9.41
N GLY A 56 -6.05 -6.85 10.14
CA GLY A 56 -5.47 -6.19 11.32
C GLY A 56 -4.48 -5.06 10.99
N GLY A 57 -4.36 -4.67 9.72
CA GLY A 57 -3.50 -3.59 9.27
C GLY A 57 -4.11 -2.20 9.49
N VAL A 58 -3.26 -1.19 9.37
CA VAL A 58 -3.61 0.23 9.55
C VAL A 58 -3.59 0.95 8.21
N THR A 59 -4.57 1.81 8.01
CA THR A 59 -4.72 2.65 6.82
C THR A 59 -4.71 4.12 7.22
N LYS A 60 -4.08 4.98 6.42
CA LYS A 60 -4.15 6.44 6.61
C LYS A 60 -4.82 7.10 5.42
N ILE A 61 -6.07 7.51 5.62
CA ILE A 61 -6.94 8.14 4.62
C ILE A 61 -6.54 9.62 4.43
N HIS A 62 -5.31 9.85 3.95
CA HIS A 62 -4.83 11.11 3.36
C HIS A 62 -3.35 11.04 2.95
N GLN A 63 -2.61 10.03 3.42
CA GLN A 63 -1.20 9.82 3.07
C GLN A 63 -0.93 8.32 2.95
N GLU A 64 -0.66 7.92 1.72
CA GLU A 64 -0.63 6.58 1.14
C GLU A 64 0.37 5.62 1.78
N VAL A 65 0.07 5.15 2.99
CA VAL A 65 0.83 4.07 3.62
C VAL A 65 -0.13 3.15 4.37
N PHE A 66 -0.10 1.89 3.99
CA PHE A 66 -0.83 0.79 4.61
C PHE A 66 0.22 -0.14 5.21
N LEU A 67 0.15 -0.46 6.49
CA LEU A 67 1.11 -1.34 7.18
C LEU A 67 0.35 -2.36 8.02
N ILE A 68 0.86 -3.58 8.07
CA ILE A 68 0.57 -4.52 9.15
C ILE A 68 1.61 -4.26 10.25
N LEU A 69 1.15 -4.09 11.50
CA LEU A 69 2.00 -4.03 12.68
C LEU A 69 2.48 -5.42 13.09
#